data_AF-A0A3D1LNX4-F1
#
_entry.id   AF-A0A3D1LNX4-F1
#
_cell.length_a   1.000
_cell.length_b   1.000
_cell.length_c   1.000
_cell.angle_alpha   90.00
_cell.angle_beta   90.00
_cell.angle_gamma   90.00
#
_symmetry.space_group_name_H-M   'P 1'
#
loop_
_entity.id
_entity.type
_entity.pdbx_description
1 polymer ?
#
loop_
_entity_poly.entity_id
_entity_poly.type
_entity_poly.pdbx_seq_one_letter_code
_entity_poly.pdbx_strand_id
1 'polypeptide(L)'
;MVIPVPTAPGITSFEVPATSATLTATPITLSATDNMGVTGFCLREVNSSSGCSWSATAPTSYTFASFGQKSLYAWVRDAAGNISATAFANLAVGNPLTLTIAGSGTGSTSGGISCTSGTCKAAYNTGTTVNISATATPGSFFAGWSGACGGTGNCSTTVNSSGYLVATFMLTLNARNLNSGDTFLPLQTAYNAAESGDVIQSRAVTFIEDLLFNRPVEITIRGGYDTNYLSAAGVSTVQGKVVIQSGSLIADGILIR
;
A
#
# COMPACT_ATOMS: atom_id res chain seq x y z
N MET A 1 -30.65 -14.30 59.65
CA MET A 1 -29.84 -14.37 58.42
C MET A 1 -29.92 -13.00 57.77
N VAL A 2 -28.84 -12.22 57.77
CA VAL A 2 -28.83 -10.89 57.14
C VAL A 2 -28.57 -11.13 55.65
N ILE A 3 -29.55 -10.81 54.80
CA ILE A 3 -29.34 -10.85 53.35
C ILE A 3 -28.42 -9.65 53.04
N PRO A 4 -27.24 -9.85 52.42
CA PRO A 4 -26.37 -8.75 52.05
C PRO A 4 -27.12 -7.81 51.09
N VAL A 5 -27.01 -6.50 51.34
CA VAL A 5 -27.64 -5.49 50.48
C VAL A 5 -26.93 -5.49 49.12
N PRO A 6 -27.65 -5.64 48.00
CA PRO A 6 -27.05 -5.55 46.67
C PRO A 6 -26.37 -4.19 46.48
N THR A 7 -25.11 -4.19 46.05
CA THR A 7 -24.37 -2.97 45.73
C THR A 7 -24.24 -2.83 44.23
N ALA A 8 -24.02 -1.61 43.72
CA ALA A 8 -23.75 -1.46 42.30
C ALA A 8 -22.42 -2.14 41.91
N PRO A 9 -22.39 -2.85 40.77
CA PRO A 9 -21.18 -3.51 40.29
C PRO A 9 -20.08 -2.50 39.93
N GLY A 10 -18.82 -2.93 40.02
CA GLY A 10 -17.65 -2.11 39.67
C GLY A 10 -16.90 -2.64 38.44
N ILE A 11 -16.63 -1.77 37.47
CA ILE A 11 -15.77 -2.09 36.32
C ILE A 11 -14.30 -2.05 36.80
N THR A 12 -13.57 -3.14 36.61
CA THR A 12 -12.17 -3.29 37.04
C THR A 12 -11.16 -3.11 35.90
N SER A 13 -11.56 -3.39 34.66
CA SER A 13 -10.77 -3.10 33.46
C SER A 13 -11.68 -2.80 32.29
N PHE A 14 -11.33 -1.78 31.52
CA PHE A 14 -11.95 -1.48 30.23
C PHE A 14 -10.88 -0.99 29.26
N GLU A 15 -10.41 -1.90 28.41
CA GLU A 15 -9.38 -1.63 27.41
C GLU A 15 -9.97 -1.76 26.01
N VAL A 16 -9.73 -0.72 25.21
CA VAL A 16 -10.11 -0.63 23.81
C VAL A 16 -8.86 -0.28 23.02
N PRO A 17 -8.66 -0.83 21.81
CA PRO A 17 -7.53 -0.45 20.98
C PRO A 17 -7.54 1.06 20.76
N ALA A 18 -6.37 1.70 20.77
CA ALA A 18 -6.29 3.15 20.54
C ALA A 18 -6.70 3.54 19.10
N THR A 19 -6.57 2.60 18.15
CA THR A 19 -6.95 2.80 16.74
C THR A 19 -7.68 1.58 16.17
N SER A 20 -8.56 1.80 15.20
CA SER A 20 -9.12 0.76 14.33
C SER A 20 -9.18 1.24 12.89
N ALA A 21 -8.82 0.35 11.96
CA ALA A 21 -8.88 0.59 10.52
C ALA A 21 -10.24 0.22 9.90
N THR A 22 -11.17 -0.30 10.72
CA THR A 22 -12.54 -0.64 10.31
C THR A 22 -13.53 -0.07 11.32
N LEU A 23 -14.82 -0.09 11.01
CA LEU A 23 -15.85 0.28 11.99
C LEU A 23 -15.89 -0.66 13.20
N THR A 24 -15.26 -1.83 13.15
CA THR A 24 -15.21 -2.77 14.27
C THR A 24 -13.88 -2.63 15.02
N ALA A 25 -13.94 -2.29 16.31
CA ALA A 25 -12.79 -2.34 17.20
C ALA A 25 -12.71 -3.70 17.91
N THR A 26 -11.53 -4.31 17.88
CA THR A 26 -11.22 -5.60 18.50
C THR A 26 -9.70 -5.71 18.69
N PRO A 27 -9.20 -6.34 19.77
CA PRO A 27 -9.95 -6.88 20.90
C PRO A 27 -10.37 -5.80 21.90
N ILE A 28 -11.51 -5.99 22.56
CA ILE A 28 -11.96 -5.22 23.72
C ILE A 28 -11.85 -6.11 24.96
N THR A 29 -11.30 -5.56 26.04
CA THR A 29 -11.29 -6.20 27.36
C THR A 29 -12.24 -5.44 28.26
N LEU A 30 -13.25 -6.11 28.84
CA LEU A 30 -14.15 -5.54 29.83
C LEU A 30 -14.32 -6.53 30.98
N SER A 31 -13.81 -6.15 32.15
CA SER A 31 -13.88 -6.95 33.37
C SER A 31 -14.56 -6.15 34.48
N ALA A 32 -15.33 -6.84 35.32
CA ALA A 32 -16.04 -6.24 36.43
C ALA A 32 -16.21 -7.21 37.59
N THR A 33 -16.46 -6.67 38.77
CA THR A 33 -16.68 -7.42 40.01
C THR A 33 -17.91 -6.87 40.73
N ASP A 34 -18.63 -7.75 41.41
CA ASP A 34 -19.79 -7.38 42.20
C ASP A 34 -20.03 -8.38 43.33
N ASN A 35 -20.72 -7.97 44.41
CA ASN A 35 -21.04 -8.82 45.55
C ASN A 35 -22.18 -9.82 45.27
N MET A 36 -23.05 -9.53 44.29
CA MET A 36 -24.16 -10.36 43.83
C MET A 36 -23.92 -10.98 42.44
N GLY A 37 -22.77 -10.69 41.84
CA GLY A 37 -22.36 -11.17 40.53
C GLY A 37 -22.83 -10.26 39.39
N VAL A 38 -21.98 -10.13 38.38
CA VAL A 38 -22.26 -9.33 37.18
C VAL A 38 -23.11 -10.16 36.22
N THR A 39 -24.30 -9.66 35.85
CA THR A 39 -25.26 -10.37 34.99
C THR A 39 -25.43 -9.72 33.63
N GLY A 40 -24.85 -8.54 33.41
CA GLY A 40 -24.92 -7.87 32.13
C GLY A 40 -23.81 -6.88 31.88
N PHE A 41 -23.41 -6.79 30.62
CA PHE A 41 -22.43 -5.86 30.08
C PHE A 41 -23.06 -5.05 28.96
N CYS A 42 -22.76 -3.76 28.89
CA CYS A 42 -23.26 -2.87 27.86
C CYS A 42 -22.14 -1.95 27.36
N LEU A 43 -22.06 -1.79 26.04
CA LEU A 43 -21.18 -0.85 25.36
C LEU A 43 -22.01 0.08 24.48
N ARG A 44 -21.72 1.40 24.48
CA ARG A 44 -22.42 2.39 23.63
C ARG A 44 -21.53 3.57 23.26
N GLU A 45 -21.87 4.23 22.16
CA GLU A 45 -21.26 5.50 21.71
C GLU A 45 -21.81 6.76 22.39
N VAL A 46 -22.81 6.62 23.27
CA VAL A 46 -23.41 7.73 24.02
C VAL A 46 -23.20 7.52 25.51
N ASN A 47 -22.90 8.59 26.26
CA ASN A 47 -22.69 8.55 27.70
C ASN A 47 -24.01 8.42 28.48
N SER A 48 -24.72 7.31 28.28
CA SER A 48 -25.91 6.96 29.04
C SER A 48 -26.13 5.45 29.01
N SER A 49 -26.52 4.86 30.15
CA SER A 49 -26.94 3.46 30.22
C SER A 49 -28.40 3.24 29.75
N SER A 50 -29.16 4.32 29.54
CA SER A 50 -30.55 4.25 29.05
C SER A 50 -30.62 3.74 27.60
N GLY A 51 -31.30 2.62 27.36
CA GLY A 51 -31.32 1.97 26.05
C GLY A 51 -30.13 1.02 25.81
N CYS A 52 -29.45 0.59 26.87
CA CYS A 52 -28.47 -0.50 26.81
C CYS A 52 -29.10 -1.82 26.33
N SER A 53 -28.51 -2.40 25.29
CA SER A 53 -28.71 -3.80 24.91
C SER A 53 -27.71 -4.66 25.69
N TRP A 54 -28.15 -5.23 26.80
CA TRP A 54 -27.29 -5.93 27.75
C TRP A 54 -26.91 -7.34 27.28
N SER A 55 -25.61 -7.61 27.21
CA SER A 55 -25.03 -8.93 26.96
C SER A 55 -24.76 -9.67 28.26
N ALA A 56 -25.03 -10.98 28.32
CA ALA A 56 -24.69 -11.83 29.47
C ALA A 56 -23.17 -12.06 29.62
N THR A 57 -22.41 -11.91 28.53
CA THR A 57 -20.95 -12.04 28.52
C THR A 57 -20.29 -10.72 28.15
N ALA A 58 -19.05 -10.52 28.63
CA ALA A 58 -18.26 -9.35 28.29
C ALA A 58 -18.01 -9.28 26.76
N PRO A 59 -18.40 -8.19 26.08
CA PRO A 59 -18.15 -8.04 24.65
C PRO A 59 -16.66 -7.93 24.36
N THR A 60 -16.18 -8.67 23.35
CA THR A 60 -14.78 -8.64 22.89
C THR A 60 -14.57 -7.73 21.68
N SER A 61 -15.64 -7.16 21.14
CA SER A 61 -15.60 -6.22 20.02
C SER A 61 -16.78 -5.25 20.08
N TYR A 62 -16.66 -4.12 19.37
CA TYR A 62 -17.73 -3.16 19.19
C TYR A 62 -17.69 -2.58 17.78
N THR A 63 -18.86 -2.45 17.14
CA THR A 63 -18.98 -1.84 15.79
C THR A 63 -19.55 -0.43 15.92
N PHE A 64 -18.75 0.55 15.55
CA PHE A 64 -19.10 1.97 15.56
C PHE A 64 -20.00 2.34 14.39
N ALA A 65 -20.88 3.30 14.60
CA ALA A 65 -21.78 3.81 13.56
C ALA A 65 -21.04 4.58 12.44
N SER A 66 -19.86 5.14 12.73
CA SER A 66 -19.08 5.90 11.75
C SER A 66 -17.59 5.92 12.07
N PHE A 67 -16.78 6.35 11.11
CA PHE A 67 -15.36 6.68 11.31
C PHE A 67 -15.20 8.01 12.06
N GLY A 68 -14.03 8.25 12.63
CA GLY A 68 -13.63 9.45 13.35
C GLY A 68 -13.10 9.16 14.75
N GLN A 69 -12.89 10.22 15.53
CA GLN A 69 -12.60 10.09 16.95
C GLN A 69 -13.88 9.65 17.69
N LYS A 70 -13.76 8.57 18.45
CA LYS A 70 -14.88 7.94 19.15
C LYS A 70 -14.58 7.81 20.62
N SER A 71 -15.64 7.94 21.41
CA SER A 71 -15.67 7.54 22.81
C SER A 71 -16.61 6.36 22.93
N LEU A 72 -16.08 5.25 23.45
CA LEU A 72 -16.87 4.07 23.78
C LEU A 72 -17.09 4.06 25.27
N TYR A 73 -18.35 3.97 25.69
CA TYR A 73 -18.76 3.95 27.09
C TYR A 73 -19.19 2.54 27.47
N ALA A 74 -18.87 2.13 28.69
CA ALA A 74 -19.17 0.82 29.24
C ALA A 74 -19.94 0.94 30.56
N TRP A 75 -20.92 0.05 30.73
CA TRP A 75 -21.64 -0.19 31.97
C TRP A 75 -21.76 -1.68 32.22
N VAL A 76 -21.84 -2.05 33.49
CA VAL A 76 -22.19 -3.40 33.93
C VAL A 76 -23.39 -3.34 34.88
N ARG A 77 -24.18 -4.41 34.92
CA ARG A 77 -25.32 -4.56 35.83
C ARG A 77 -25.23 -5.84 36.64
N ASP A 78 -25.79 -5.83 37.83
CA ASP A 78 -25.94 -6.99 38.70
C ASP A 78 -27.32 -7.68 38.53
N ALA A 79 -27.59 -8.71 39.33
CA ALA A 79 -28.89 -9.40 39.33
C ALA A 79 -30.03 -8.57 39.95
N ALA A 80 -29.71 -7.57 40.78
CA ALA A 80 -30.68 -6.68 41.44
C ALA A 80 -31.09 -5.49 40.56
N GLY A 81 -30.43 -5.31 39.41
CA GLY A 81 -30.68 -4.22 38.47
C GLY A 81 -29.86 -2.96 38.75
N ASN A 82 -28.93 -2.99 39.69
CA ASN A 82 -28.00 -1.89 39.91
C ASN A 82 -27.03 -1.78 38.73
N ILE A 83 -26.68 -0.55 38.36
CA ILE A 83 -25.78 -0.26 37.23
C ILE A 83 -24.51 0.40 37.77
N SER A 84 -23.35 0.01 37.23
CA SER A 84 -22.06 0.58 37.59
C SER A 84 -21.95 2.08 37.27
N ALA A 85 -20.94 2.73 37.85
CA ALA A 85 -20.43 3.97 37.27
C ALA A 85 -19.97 3.75 35.82
N THR A 86 -19.99 4.82 35.02
CA THR A 86 -19.56 4.77 33.63
C THR A 86 -18.04 4.60 33.53
N ALA A 87 -17.58 3.61 32.76
CA ALA A 87 -16.22 3.58 32.24
C ALA A 87 -16.22 4.05 30.78
N PHE A 88 -15.11 4.61 30.30
CA PHE A 88 -14.99 4.98 28.89
C PHE A 88 -13.56 4.85 28.38
N ALA A 89 -13.43 4.70 27.07
CA ALA A 89 -12.17 4.68 26.36
C ALA A 89 -12.31 5.48 25.06
N ASN A 90 -11.24 6.16 24.67
CA ASN A 90 -11.18 6.88 23.41
C ASN A 90 -10.41 6.07 22.37
N LEU A 91 -10.86 6.17 21.13
CA LEU A 91 -10.34 5.42 19.99
C LEU A 91 -10.44 6.28 18.74
N ALA A 92 -9.46 6.18 17.85
CA ALA A 92 -9.58 6.69 16.49
C ALA A 92 -10.02 5.58 15.53
N VAL A 93 -11.24 5.68 15.01
CA VAL A 93 -11.77 4.79 13.98
C VAL A 93 -11.46 5.43 12.63
N GLY A 94 -10.33 5.10 12.03
CA GLY A 94 -9.85 5.82 10.84
C GLY A 94 -10.55 5.38 9.55
N ASN A 95 -10.82 6.34 8.67
CA ASN A 95 -11.25 6.09 7.30
C ASN A 95 -10.13 5.38 6.53
N PRO A 96 -10.39 4.21 5.93
CA PRO A 96 -9.37 3.49 5.18
C PRO A 96 -9.08 4.18 3.86
N LEU A 97 -7.81 4.49 3.61
CA LEU A 97 -7.28 4.86 2.31
C LEU A 97 -6.46 3.69 1.77
N THR A 98 -6.85 3.18 0.60
CA THR A 98 -6.18 2.08 -0.06
C THR A 98 -5.30 2.59 -1.18
N LEU A 99 -4.00 2.32 -1.14
CA LEU A 99 -3.08 2.63 -2.23
C LEU A 99 -2.72 1.34 -2.96
N THR A 100 -2.87 1.35 -4.28
CA THR A 100 -2.42 0.25 -5.15
C THR A 100 -1.32 0.72 -6.08
N ILE A 101 -0.24 -0.06 -6.17
CA ILE A 101 0.79 0.10 -7.20
C ILE A 101 0.35 -0.72 -8.42
N ALA A 102 0.33 -0.09 -9.60
CA ALA A 102 -0.13 -0.69 -10.84
C ALA A 102 0.78 -0.33 -12.03
N GLY A 103 0.50 -0.94 -13.19
CA GLY A 103 1.24 -0.76 -14.44
C GLY A 103 2.30 -1.85 -14.66
N SER A 104 3.05 -1.73 -15.76
CA SER A 104 4.08 -2.72 -16.13
C SER A 104 5.40 -2.52 -15.39
N GLY A 105 5.64 -1.32 -14.88
CA GLY A 105 6.84 -0.96 -14.14
C GLY A 105 6.70 -1.19 -12.64
N THR A 106 7.75 -0.81 -11.91
CA THR A 106 7.77 -0.88 -10.44
C THR A 106 8.19 0.46 -9.83
N GLY A 107 7.90 0.61 -8.56
CA GLY A 107 8.12 1.85 -7.83
C GLY A 107 7.69 1.72 -6.39
N SER A 108 7.83 2.82 -5.66
CA SER A 108 7.39 2.91 -4.28
C SER A 108 6.71 4.25 -4.03
N THR A 109 5.92 4.30 -2.96
CA THR A 109 5.31 5.54 -2.48
C THR A 109 5.80 5.84 -1.06
N SER A 110 5.80 7.11 -0.67
CA SER A 110 6.20 7.54 0.68
C SER A 110 5.42 8.77 1.14
N GLY A 111 5.56 9.11 2.43
CA GLY A 111 4.85 10.21 3.08
C GLY A 111 3.68 9.69 3.90
N GLY A 112 2.46 9.87 3.39
CA GLY A 112 1.25 9.44 4.08
C GLY A 112 1.04 7.92 4.15
N ILE A 113 1.23 7.24 3.02
CA ILE A 113 1.13 5.78 2.92
C ILE A 113 2.31 5.25 2.10
N SER A 114 3.13 4.44 2.75
CA SER A 114 4.30 3.83 2.13
C SER A 114 3.93 2.47 1.57
N CYS A 115 4.22 2.26 0.29
CA CYS A 115 3.93 1.02 -0.41
C CYS A 115 5.05 0.71 -1.40
N THR A 116 5.45 -0.55 -1.50
CA THR A 116 6.55 -0.99 -2.39
C THR A 116 6.08 -2.01 -3.44
N SER A 117 4.92 -2.64 -3.23
CA SER A 117 4.26 -3.49 -4.22
C SER A 117 2.80 -3.71 -3.85
N GLY A 118 2.00 -4.15 -4.82
CA GLY A 118 0.63 -4.59 -4.58
C GLY A 118 -0.27 -3.50 -4.00
N THR A 119 -0.96 -3.81 -2.90
CA THR A 119 -1.92 -2.91 -2.26
C THR A 119 -1.59 -2.71 -0.79
N CYS A 120 -1.46 -1.45 -0.38
CA CYS A 120 -1.28 -1.04 1.01
C CYS A 120 -2.52 -0.30 1.52
N LYS A 121 -2.75 -0.36 2.82
CA LYS A 121 -3.88 0.31 3.48
C LYS A 121 -3.40 1.04 4.71
N ALA A 122 -3.91 2.25 4.91
CA ALA A 122 -3.75 3.01 6.14
C ALA A 122 -5.08 3.67 6.49
N ALA A 123 -5.29 3.96 7.76
CA ALA A 123 -6.52 4.55 8.27
C ALA A 123 -6.24 5.96 8.81
N TYR A 124 -7.08 6.92 8.46
CA TYR A 124 -6.89 8.33 8.82
C TYR A 124 -8.15 8.93 9.44
N ASN A 125 -7.98 9.88 10.34
CA ASN A 125 -9.10 10.66 10.87
C ASN A 125 -9.74 11.49 9.76
N THR A 126 -11.06 11.70 9.85
CA THR A 126 -11.79 12.60 8.95
C THR A 126 -11.13 13.99 8.92
N GLY A 127 -10.92 14.53 7.72
CA GLY A 127 -10.29 15.83 7.50
C GLY A 127 -8.75 15.80 7.52
N THR A 128 -8.14 14.63 7.69
CA THR A 128 -6.67 14.51 7.61
C THR A 128 -6.22 14.66 6.16
N THR A 129 -5.30 15.61 5.91
CA THR A 129 -4.65 15.75 4.61
C THR A 129 -3.42 14.86 4.53
N VAL A 130 -3.37 14.03 3.49
CA VAL A 130 -2.32 13.05 3.24
C VAL A 130 -1.53 13.48 2.01
N ASN A 131 -0.22 13.60 2.15
CA ASN A 131 0.70 13.93 1.06
C ASN A 131 1.53 12.69 0.71
N ILE A 132 1.51 12.30 -0.55
CA ILE A 132 2.11 11.06 -1.05
C ILE A 132 2.97 11.39 -2.26
N SER A 133 4.23 10.97 -2.22
CA SER A 133 5.15 11.02 -3.36
C SER A 133 5.35 9.62 -3.93
N ALA A 134 5.66 9.54 -5.22
CA ALA A 134 6.00 8.30 -5.91
C ALA A 134 7.44 8.36 -6.43
N THR A 135 8.17 7.26 -6.24
CA THR A 135 9.56 7.10 -6.70
C THR A 135 9.65 5.83 -7.52
N ALA A 136 9.90 5.97 -8.82
CA ALA A 136 10.08 4.82 -9.71
C ALA A 136 11.41 4.12 -9.41
N THR A 137 11.43 2.79 -9.54
CA THR A 137 12.68 2.03 -9.52
C THR A 137 13.46 2.23 -10.83
N PRO A 138 14.78 1.99 -10.85
CA PRO A 138 15.54 1.98 -12.10
C PRO A 138 14.90 1.07 -13.16
N GLY A 139 14.80 1.56 -14.40
CA GLY A 139 14.13 0.86 -15.50
C GLY A 139 12.61 1.08 -15.55
N SER A 140 12.04 1.89 -14.66
CA SER A 140 10.64 2.32 -14.70
C SER A 140 10.52 3.84 -14.66
N PHE A 141 9.34 4.36 -14.98
CA PHE A 141 8.95 5.75 -14.73
C PHE A 141 7.56 5.83 -14.11
N PHE A 142 7.29 6.90 -13.38
CA PHE A 142 5.97 7.16 -12.80
C PHE A 142 5.05 7.77 -13.85
N ALA A 143 4.00 7.05 -14.22
CA ALA A 143 3.03 7.46 -15.24
C ALA A 143 1.91 8.33 -14.68
N GLY A 144 1.65 8.27 -13.37
CA GLY A 144 0.72 9.17 -12.69
C GLY A 144 -0.18 8.51 -11.65
N TRP A 145 -0.93 9.37 -10.96
CA TRP A 145 -1.95 9.01 -9.99
C TRP A 145 -3.32 8.85 -10.64
N SER A 146 -4.16 7.99 -10.06
CA SER A 146 -5.62 8.00 -10.27
C SER A 146 -6.38 7.71 -8.97
N GLY A 147 -7.70 7.94 -8.96
CA GLY A 147 -8.54 7.82 -7.76
C GLY A 147 -8.61 9.14 -6.99
N ALA A 148 -8.21 9.14 -5.72
CA ALA A 148 -8.24 10.32 -4.85
C ALA A 148 -7.28 11.46 -5.28
N CYS A 149 -6.38 11.19 -6.22
CA CYS A 149 -5.44 12.14 -6.83
C CYS A 149 -5.33 11.88 -8.33
N GLY A 150 -4.90 12.89 -9.09
CA GLY A 150 -4.57 12.79 -10.51
C GLY A 150 -3.25 13.49 -10.85
N GLY A 151 -2.76 13.24 -12.07
CA GLY A 151 -1.52 13.86 -12.58
C GLY A 151 -0.24 13.14 -12.12
N THR A 152 0.91 13.74 -12.43
CA THR A 152 2.25 13.14 -12.24
C THR A 152 3.07 13.74 -11.10
N GLY A 153 2.57 14.80 -10.47
CA GLY A 153 3.20 15.43 -9.31
C GLY A 153 2.95 14.68 -8.00
N ASN A 154 3.29 15.30 -6.87
CA ASN A 154 2.90 14.77 -5.56
C ASN A 154 1.37 14.73 -5.42
N CYS A 155 0.86 13.65 -4.87
CA CYS A 155 -0.56 13.49 -4.55
C CYS A 155 -0.85 14.12 -3.18
N SER A 156 -1.78 15.07 -3.13
CA SER A 156 -2.30 15.65 -1.89
C SER A 156 -3.81 15.46 -1.85
N THR A 157 -4.32 14.74 -0.85
CA THR A 157 -5.74 14.43 -0.73
C THR A 157 -6.20 14.47 0.73
N THR A 158 -7.41 14.98 0.98
CA THR A 158 -8.02 15.03 2.31
C THR A 158 -8.96 13.84 2.49
N VAL A 159 -8.72 13.03 3.52
CA VAL A 159 -9.50 11.82 3.80
C VAL A 159 -10.75 12.20 4.59
N ASN A 160 -11.87 12.31 3.89
CA ASN A 160 -13.19 12.59 4.50
C ASN A 160 -14.05 11.33 4.64
N SER A 161 -13.75 10.30 3.86
CA SER A 161 -14.41 8.99 3.87
C SER A 161 -13.39 7.92 3.44
N SER A 162 -13.80 6.64 3.45
CA SER A 162 -13.01 5.59 2.80
C SER A 162 -12.71 5.95 1.34
N GLY A 163 -11.49 5.69 0.89
CA GLY A 163 -11.05 6.05 -0.46
C GLY A 163 -9.97 5.13 -1.01
N TYR A 164 -9.63 5.35 -2.28
CA TYR A 164 -8.55 4.64 -2.94
C TYR A 164 -7.74 5.58 -3.84
N LEU A 165 -6.48 5.23 -4.07
CA LEU A 165 -5.63 5.83 -5.08
C LEU A 165 -4.72 4.78 -5.70
N VAL A 166 -4.36 5.00 -6.96
CA VAL A 166 -3.48 4.11 -7.72
C VAL A 166 -2.25 4.89 -8.16
N ALA A 167 -1.07 4.37 -7.84
CA ALA A 167 0.21 4.83 -8.37
C ALA A 167 0.57 3.96 -9.58
N THR A 168 0.58 4.54 -10.78
CA THR A 168 0.92 3.79 -12.00
C THR A 168 2.39 3.98 -12.35
N PHE A 169 3.13 2.87 -12.46
CA PHE A 169 4.50 2.84 -12.94
C PHE A 169 4.57 2.04 -14.24
N MET A 170 5.33 2.52 -15.21
CA MET A 170 5.50 1.87 -16.51
C MET A 170 6.98 1.59 -16.75
N LEU A 171 7.29 0.50 -17.44
CA LEU A 171 8.66 0.20 -17.82
C LEU A 171 9.21 1.25 -18.77
N THR A 172 10.46 1.64 -18.54
CA THR A 172 11.24 2.44 -19.47
C THR A 172 11.91 1.50 -20.45
N LEU A 173 11.32 1.35 -21.64
CA LEU A 173 11.88 0.53 -22.71
C LEU A 173 13.10 1.24 -23.30
N ASN A 174 14.28 0.65 -23.10
CA ASN A 174 15.58 1.28 -23.39
C ASN A 174 16.26 0.71 -24.63
N ALA A 175 15.68 -0.29 -25.28
CA ALA A 175 16.11 -0.79 -26.58
C ALA A 175 14.98 -0.65 -27.62
N ARG A 176 15.35 -0.44 -28.88
CA ARG A 176 14.43 -0.38 -30.01
C ARG A 176 15.03 -1.13 -31.19
N ASN A 177 14.27 -2.01 -31.83
CA ASN A 177 14.66 -2.53 -33.14
C ASN A 177 14.30 -1.47 -34.19
N LEU A 178 15.30 -0.95 -34.90
CA LEU A 178 15.12 0.09 -35.92
C LEU A 178 14.31 -0.43 -37.11
N ASN A 179 14.47 -1.72 -37.44
CA ASN A 179 13.86 -2.36 -38.59
C ASN A 179 12.36 -2.60 -38.35
N SER A 180 11.98 -3.19 -37.21
CA SER A 180 10.57 -3.46 -36.88
C SER A 180 9.86 -2.29 -36.21
N GLY A 181 10.60 -1.40 -35.53
CA GLY A 181 10.05 -0.32 -34.71
C GLY A 181 9.72 -0.73 -33.27
N ASP A 182 9.81 -2.01 -32.94
CA ASP A 182 9.47 -2.51 -31.60
C ASP A 182 10.45 -2.03 -30.53
N THR A 183 9.95 -1.81 -29.32
CA THR A 183 10.74 -1.38 -28.16
C THR A 183 10.78 -2.45 -27.08
N PHE A 184 11.92 -2.58 -26.41
CA PHE A 184 12.23 -3.69 -25.53
C PHE A 184 12.88 -3.24 -24.21
N LEU A 185 12.66 -4.09 -23.21
CA LEU A 185 13.45 -4.19 -22.00
C LEU A 185 13.38 -5.67 -21.56
N PRO A 186 14.51 -6.36 -21.33
CA PRO A 186 15.92 -5.96 -21.47
C PRO A 186 16.49 -6.06 -22.92
N LEU A 187 17.79 -5.76 -23.14
CA LEU A 187 18.45 -5.89 -24.47
C LEU A 187 18.44 -7.33 -24.98
N GLN A 188 18.57 -8.31 -24.09
CA GLN A 188 18.46 -9.73 -24.45
C GLN A 188 17.13 -10.03 -25.16
N THR A 189 16.02 -9.40 -24.75
CA THR A 189 14.71 -9.59 -25.39
C THR A 189 14.70 -9.01 -26.81
N ALA A 190 15.33 -7.85 -27.02
CA ALA A 190 15.49 -7.29 -28.35
C ALA A 190 16.28 -8.23 -29.27
N TYR A 191 17.39 -8.80 -28.79
CA TYR A 191 18.15 -9.79 -29.54
C TYR A 191 17.35 -11.06 -29.84
N ASN A 192 16.59 -11.57 -28.87
CA ASN A 192 15.78 -12.78 -29.06
C ASN A 192 14.71 -12.59 -30.15
N ALA A 193 14.18 -11.37 -30.30
CA ALA A 193 13.22 -11.01 -31.33
C ALA A 193 13.84 -10.64 -32.68
N ALA A 194 15.13 -10.28 -32.71
CA ALA A 194 15.80 -9.79 -33.92
C ALA A 194 15.93 -10.87 -35.01
N GLU A 195 15.83 -10.43 -36.26
CA GLU A 195 16.15 -11.18 -37.46
C GLU A 195 17.58 -10.84 -37.94
N SER A 196 18.13 -11.67 -38.85
CA SER A 196 19.47 -11.42 -39.38
C SER A 196 19.48 -10.14 -40.22
N GLY A 197 20.39 -9.22 -39.89
CA GLY A 197 20.51 -7.88 -40.49
C GLY A 197 19.87 -6.77 -39.67
N ASP A 198 19.18 -7.09 -38.57
CA ASP A 198 18.52 -6.08 -37.75
C ASP A 198 19.49 -5.16 -36.99
N VAL A 199 19.06 -3.91 -36.81
CA VAL A 199 19.76 -2.90 -36.01
C VAL A 199 18.97 -2.60 -34.74
N ILE A 200 19.52 -2.95 -33.59
CA ILE A 200 18.98 -2.60 -32.28
C ILE A 200 19.64 -1.31 -31.80
N GLN A 201 18.85 -0.27 -31.60
CA GLN A 201 19.27 0.98 -30.96
C GLN A 201 19.08 0.87 -29.45
N SER A 202 20.06 1.29 -28.66
CA SER A 202 19.97 1.32 -27.20
C SER A 202 20.26 2.71 -26.64
N ARG A 203 19.48 3.10 -25.62
CA ARG A 203 19.63 4.41 -24.98
C ARG A 203 20.93 4.51 -24.18
N ALA A 204 21.44 5.72 -24.00
CA ALA A 204 22.64 6.02 -23.21
C ALA A 204 22.42 5.81 -21.69
N VAL A 205 22.24 4.56 -21.28
CA VAL A 205 22.00 4.12 -19.90
C VAL A 205 22.86 2.89 -19.58
N THR A 206 22.88 2.50 -18.31
CA THR A 206 23.45 1.23 -17.87
C THR A 206 22.39 0.14 -17.90
N PHE A 207 22.64 -0.89 -18.70
CA PHE A 207 21.92 -2.15 -18.75
C PHE A 207 22.58 -3.12 -17.78
N ILE A 208 21.86 -3.55 -16.74
CA ILE A 208 22.35 -4.54 -15.77
C ILE A 208 21.78 -5.89 -16.20
N GLU A 209 22.47 -6.58 -17.10
CA GLU A 209 22.05 -7.85 -17.68
C GLU A 209 23.23 -8.61 -18.30
N ASP A 210 23.08 -9.93 -18.42
CA ASP A 210 23.95 -10.76 -19.23
C ASP A 210 23.38 -10.88 -20.66
N LEU A 211 24.24 -10.74 -21.67
CA LEU A 211 23.89 -10.91 -23.08
C LEU A 211 24.46 -12.21 -23.62
N LEU A 212 23.58 -13.06 -24.13
CA LEU A 212 23.89 -14.33 -24.76
C LEU A 212 23.43 -14.32 -26.22
N PHE A 213 24.40 -14.27 -27.14
CA PHE A 213 24.19 -14.36 -28.58
C PHE A 213 24.42 -15.80 -29.05
N ASN A 214 23.36 -16.61 -29.07
CA ASN A 214 23.41 -18.06 -29.34
C ASN A 214 22.66 -18.52 -30.59
N ARG A 215 22.11 -17.59 -31.37
CA ARG A 215 21.40 -17.83 -32.63
C ARG A 215 22.32 -17.51 -33.82
N PRO A 216 22.23 -18.24 -34.94
CA PRO A 216 23.05 -18.00 -36.13
C PRO A 216 22.53 -16.82 -36.96
N VAL A 217 22.45 -15.63 -36.34
CA VAL A 217 22.00 -14.39 -36.96
C VAL A 217 23.10 -13.33 -36.88
N GLU A 218 23.16 -12.45 -37.86
CA GLU A 218 23.98 -11.24 -37.80
C GLU A 218 23.13 -10.10 -37.28
N ILE A 219 23.58 -9.39 -36.24
CA ILE A 219 22.87 -8.22 -35.72
C ILE A 219 23.81 -7.06 -35.44
N THR A 220 23.29 -5.85 -35.54
CA THR A 220 23.99 -4.64 -35.11
C THR A 220 23.34 -4.08 -33.85
N ILE A 221 24.12 -3.79 -32.81
CA ILE A 221 23.67 -2.99 -31.67
C ILE A 221 24.38 -1.64 -31.72
N ARG A 222 23.60 -0.56 -31.72
CA ARG A 222 24.10 0.82 -31.66
C ARG A 222 23.62 1.48 -30.37
N GLY A 223 24.56 1.81 -29.50
CA GLY A 223 24.29 2.46 -28.22
C GLY A 223 24.44 3.96 -28.22
N GLY A 224 24.14 4.55 -27.07
CA GLY A 224 24.33 5.97 -26.82
C GLY A 224 23.19 6.87 -27.26
N TYR A 225 22.03 6.32 -27.58
CA TYR A 225 20.89 7.10 -28.07
C TYR A 225 20.18 7.92 -26.97
N ASP A 226 19.62 9.06 -27.37
CA ASP A 226 18.68 9.84 -26.56
C ASP A 226 17.33 9.11 -26.33
N THR A 227 16.42 9.72 -25.57
CA THR A 227 15.11 9.13 -25.26
C THR A 227 14.23 8.87 -26.48
N ASN A 228 14.49 9.53 -27.61
CA ASN A 228 13.71 9.40 -28.84
C ASN A 228 14.41 8.54 -29.91
N TYR A 229 15.59 8.01 -29.61
CA TYR A 229 16.42 7.24 -30.55
C TYR A 229 16.85 8.03 -31.80
N LEU A 230 17.00 9.35 -31.67
CA LEU A 230 17.35 10.23 -32.81
C LEU A 230 18.84 10.55 -32.87
N SER A 231 19.46 10.86 -31.74
CA SER A 231 20.88 11.20 -31.66
C SER A 231 21.65 10.22 -30.78
N ALA A 232 22.81 9.77 -31.26
CA ALA A 232 23.75 8.91 -30.53
C ALA A 232 24.95 9.74 -30.06
N ALA A 233 24.80 10.44 -28.93
CA ALA A 233 25.84 11.30 -28.35
C ALA A 233 26.49 10.71 -27.09
N GLY A 234 25.90 9.64 -26.53
CA GLY A 234 26.42 8.97 -25.33
C GLY A 234 27.02 7.60 -25.65
N VAL A 235 27.09 6.77 -24.60
CA VAL A 235 27.47 5.36 -24.69
C VAL A 235 26.50 4.56 -23.83
N SER A 236 26.05 3.40 -24.33
CA SER A 236 25.28 2.46 -23.52
C SER A 236 26.23 1.53 -22.80
N THR A 237 26.07 1.38 -21.48
CA THR A 237 26.92 0.48 -20.70
C THR A 237 26.19 -0.82 -20.44
N VAL A 238 26.79 -1.97 -20.76
CA VAL A 238 26.31 -3.29 -20.33
C VAL A 238 27.17 -3.70 -19.14
N GLN A 239 26.54 -3.82 -17.97
CA GLN A 239 27.16 -4.30 -16.74
C GLN A 239 26.74 -5.75 -16.53
N GLY A 240 27.58 -6.67 -17.00
CA GLY A 240 27.28 -8.09 -17.06
C GLY A 240 28.12 -8.81 -18.12
N LYS A 241 27.87 -10.10 -18.28
CA LYS A 241 28.63 -10.95 -19.20
C LYS A 241 28.07 -10.84 -20.61
N VAL A 242 28.95 -10.61 -21.58
CA VAL A 242 28.61 -10.69 -23.00
C VAL A 242 29.24 -11.94 -23.60
N VAL A 243 28.42 -12.83 -24.16
CA VAL A 243 28.87 -14.10 -24.75
C VAL A 243 28.32 -14.23 -26.16
N ILE A 244 29.23 -14.38 -27.14
CA ILE A 244 28.88 -14.71 -28.52
C ILE A 244 29.20 -16.19 -28.75
N GLN A 245 28.17 -17.01 -28.93
CA GLN A 245 28.26 -18.44 -29.19
C GLN A 245 27.96 -18.81 -30.64
N SER A 246 27.04 -18.09 -31.28
CA SER A 246 26.65 -18.30 -32.68
C SER A 246 26.25 -16.98 -33.33
N GLY A 247 26.41 -16.88 -34.65
CA GLY A 247 26.13 -15.67 -35.41
C GLY A 247 27.25 -14.62 -35.31
N SER A 248 26.89 -13.37 -35.56
CA SER A 248 27.82 -12.23 -35.52
C SER A 248 27.15 -11.03 -34.85
N LEU A 249 27.93 -10.29 -34.07
CA LEU A 249 27.50 -9.04 -33.42
C LEU A 249 28.40 -7.91 -33.90
N ILE A 250 27.79 -6.87 -34.47
CA ILE A 250 28.41 -5.57 -34.70
C ILE A 250 27.95 -4.65 -33.58
N ALA A 251 28.85 -4.18 -32.73
CA ALA A 251 28.53 -3.28 -31.64
C ALA A 251 29.19 -1.92 -31.85
N ASP A 252 28.41 -0.84 -31.75
CA ASP A 252 28.88 0.54 -31.80
C ASP A 252 28.28 1.33 -30.63
N GLY A 253 29.06 2.22 -30.02
CA GLY A 253 28.60 3.00 -28.86
C GLY A 253 28.21 2.16 -27.63
N ILE A 254 28.76 0.94 -27.49
CA ILE A 254 28.55 0.04 -26.34
C ILE A 254 29.83 -0.07 -25.51
N LEU A 255 29.72 0.14 -24.20
CA LEU A 255 30.75 -0.14 -23.21
C LEU A 255 30.37 -1.38 -22.41
N ILE A 256 31.27 -2.35 -22.28
CA ILE A 256 31.06 -3.54 -21.44
C ILE A 256 31.88 -3.37 -20.16
N ARG A 257 31.25 -3.59 -19.00
CA ARG A 257 31.87 -3.47 -17.67
C ARG A 257 31.57 -4.65 -16.77
#